data_AF-A0A495UHS6-F1
#
_entry.id   AF-A0A495UHS6-F1
#
_cell.length_a   1.000
_cell.length_b   1.000
_cell.length_c   1.000
_cell.angle_alpha   90.00
_cell.angle_beta   90.00
_cell.angle_gamma   90.00
#
_symmetry.space_group_name_H-M   'P 1'
#
loop_
_entity.id
_entity.type
_entity.pdbx_description
1 polymer ?
#
loop_
_entity_poly.entity_id
_entity_poly.type
_entity_poly.pdbx_seq_one_letter_code
_entity_poly.pdbx_strand_id
1 'polypeptide(L)'
;MRRGTFKDETVDYAAVGATQAPDLMQYPPERSVPAEEAWRIGSGEERFTIAGEALLSWSAQREGGLTLADVRPAAGPSYTGVGYDGEGRPIAPSRLESDQRFAADGTPFVGPGTTVHLHGHAGRYRADAEARVISVIEDPRRVGFALGTVSGSVVSGEELFLLEWRDNDEVWFTVRAFDRPVAFLYRLFPAMVRQRRRELFSRYLRAISPMYTTPA
;
A
#
# COMPACT_ATOMS: atom_id res chain seq x y z
N MET A 1 18.76 25.96 -6.67
CA MET A 1 18.27 24.58 -6.48
C MET A 1 19.14 23.91 -5.43
N ARG A 2 18.66 23.78 -4.19
CA ARG A 2 19.40 23.12 -3.11
C ARG A 2 19.15 21.61 -3.24
N ARG A 3 20.15 20.84 -3.66
CA ARG A 3 20.10 19.37 -3.62
C ARG A 3 19.86 18.99 -2.16
N GLY A 4 18.70 18.41 -1.85
CA GLY A 4 18.41 17.86 -0.54
C GLY A 4 19.42 16.77 -0.24
N THR A 5 20.07 16.85 0.92
CA THR A 5 20.96 15.82 1.43
C THR A 5 20.23 14.49 1.42
N PHE A 6 20.78 13.46 0.77
CA PHE A 6 20.28 12.09 0.83
C PHE A 6 20.22 11.68 2.30
N LYS A 7 19.01 11.58 2.85
CA LYS A 7 18.76 10.90 4.11
C LYS A 7 18.18 9.54 3.74
N ASP A 8 18.77 8.49 4.29
CA ASP A 8 18.11 7.19 4.32
C ASP A 8 16.93 7.30 5.29
N GLU A 9 15.84 7.90 4.83
CA GLU A 9 14.69 8.22 5.69
C GLU A 9 13.88 6.94 5.93
N THR A 10 14.13 6.33 7.08
CA THR A 10 13.33 5.23 7.60
C THR A 10 11.88 5.69 7.84
N VAL A 11 10.95 4.74 7.84
CA VAL A 11 9.56 5.01 8.19
C VAL A 11 9.38 5.64 9.58
N ASP A 12 8.28 6.37 9.79
CA ASP A 12 8.01 7.14 11.01
C ASP A 12 7.23 6.37 12.11
N TYR A 13 7.16 5.04 11.97
CA TYR A 13 6.51 4.12 12.90
C TYR A 13 7.40 2.92 13.21
N ALA A 14 7.17 2.28 14.37
CA ALA A 14 8.02 1.20 14.86
C ALA A 14 7.60 -0.21 14.37
N ALA A 15 6.30 -0.45 14.21
CA ALA A 15 5.74 -1.77 13.91
C ALA A 15 5.77 -2.08 12.40
N VAL A 16 6.97 -2.15 11.82
CA VAL A 16 7.20 -2.43 10.38
C VAL A 16 6.75 -3.85 10.02
N GLY A 17 5.92 -3.98 8.99
CA GLY A 17 5.36 -5.25 8.53
C GLY A 17 4.12 -5.72 9.31
N ALA A 18 3.65 -4.96 10.31
CA ALA A 18 2.53 -5.38 11.14
C ALA A 18 1.20 -5.53 10.36
N THR A 19 1.07 -4.93 9.18
CA THR A 19 -0.11 -5.15 8.32
C THR A 19 -0.25 -6.58 7.79
N GLN A 20 0.81 -7.38 7.86
CA GLN A 20 0.77 -8.79 7.51
C GLN A 20 0.38 -9.70 8.68
N ALA A 21 0.41 -9.19 9.92
CA ALA A 21 0.08 -9.98 11.10
C ALA A 21 -1.41 -10.42 11.07
N PRO A 22 -1.73 -11.70 11.32
CA PRO A 22 -3.11 -12.19 11.27
C PRO A 22 -4.00 -11.57 12.36
N ASP A 23 -3.39 -11.12 13.45
CA ASP A 23 -4.05 -10.57 14.63
C ASP A 23 -4.11 -9.04 14.65
N LEU A 24 -3.70 -8.35 13.57
CA LEU A 24 -3.68 -6.88 13.46
C LEU A 24 -4.96 -6.21 13.96
N MET A 25 -6.13 -6.78 13.66
CA MET A 25 -7.42 -6.21 14.04
C MET A 25 -7.70 -6.32 15.54
N GLN A 26 -7.14 -7.34 16.20
CA GLN A 26 -7.31 -7.59 17.63
C GLN A 26 -6.20 -6.91 18.46
N TYR A 27 -4.97 -6.94 17.95
CA TYR A 27 -3.78 -6.39 18.60
C TYR A 27 -3.03 -5.43 17.67
N PRO A 28 -3.62 -4.26 17.37
CA PRO A 28 -2.96 -3.28 16.54
C PRO A 28 -1.74 -2.66 17.25
N PRO A 29 -0.76 -2.13 16.49
CA PRO A 29 0.33 -1.34 17.05
C PRO A 29 -0.16 -0.22 17.99
N GLU A 30 0.65 0.13 18.98
CA GLU A 30 0.24 1.09 20.01
C GLU A 30 -0.28 2.41 19.44
N ARG A 31 -1.41 2.87 20.00
CA ARG A 31 -2.07 4.14 19.66
C ARG A 31 -2.47 4.25 18.18
N SER A 32 -2.54 3.13 17.47
CA SER A 32 -3.03 3.07 16.10
C SER A 32 -4.46 2.56 16.03
N VAL A 33 -5.12 2.85 14.91
CA VAL A 33 -6.46 2.36 14.59
C VAL A 33 -6.33 1.39 13.43
N PRO A 34 -6.60 0.08 13.59
CA PRO A 34 -6.55 -0.88 12.50
C PRO A 34 -7.80 -0.80 11.62
N ALA A 35 -7.69 -1.24 10.37
CA ALA A 35 -8.80 -1.51 9.48
C ALA A 35 -8.40 -2.55 8.43
N GLU A 36 -9.41 -3.24 7.94
CA GLU A 36 -9.32 -4.17 6.84
C GLU A 36 -10.62 -4.09 6.05
N GLU A 37 -10.50 -4.00 4.74
CA GLU A 37 -11.64 -4.18 3.83
C GLU A 37 -11.20 -5.11 2.70
N ALA A 38 -12.09 -6.01 2.29
CA ALA A 38 -11.83 -7.01 1.27
C ALA A 38 -13.02 -7.12 0.33
N TRP A 39 -12.75 -7.16 -0.96
CA TRP A 39 -13.77 -7.21 -2.01
C TRP A 39 -13.42 -8.26 -3.06
N ARG A 40 -14.41 -9.02 -3.49
CA ARG A 40 -14.28 -9.84 -4.70
C ARG A 40 -14.31 -8.91 -5.92
N ILE A 41 -13.26 -8.97 -6.73
CA ILE A 41 -13.11 -8.15 -7.95
C ILE A 41 -13.29 -8.95 -9.25
N GLY A 42 -13.53 -10.26 -9.14
CA GLY A 42 -13.83 -11.14 -10.27
C GLY A 42 -13.44 -12.59 -10.00
N SER A 43 -13.05 -13.30 -11.06
CA SER A 43 -12.57 -14.68 -11.03
C SER A 43 -11.60 -14.95 -12.19
N GLY A 44 -10.78 -15.99 -12.06
CA GLY A 44 -9.85 -16.45 -13.10
C GLY A 44 -8.46 -15.81 -13.06
N GLU A 45 -7.50 -16.52 -13.66
CA GLU A 45 -6.10 -16.11 -13.77
C GLU A 45 -5.92 -14.79 -14.54
N GLU A 46 -6.68 -14.57 -15.61
CA GLU A 46 -6.60 -13.35 -16.42
C GLU A 46 -6.96 -12.12 -15.56
N ARG A 47 -8.02 -12.20 -14.76
CA ARG A 47 -8.42 -11.12 -13.84
C ARG A 47 -7.33 -10.87 -12.81
N PHE A 48 -6.77 -11.92 -12.22
CA PHE A 48 -5.70 -11.82 -11.23
C PHE A 48 -4.45 -11.15 -11.82
N THR A 49 -4.04 -11.57 -13.02
CA THR A 49 -2.86 -11.04 -13.71
C THR A 49 -3.01 -9.57 -14.05
N ILE A 50 -4.14 -9.17 -14.67
CA ILE A 50 -4.41 -7.78 -15.03
C ILE A 50 -4.48 -6.89 -13.78
N ALA A 51 -5.18 -7.35 -12.73
CA ALA A 51 -5.27 -6.60 -11.48
C ALA A 51 -3.90 -6.49 -10.78
N GLY A 52 -3.08 -7.55 -10.83
CA GLY A 52 -1.72 -7.58 -10.28
C GLY A 52 -0.80 -6.58 -10.96
N GLU A 53 -0.80 -6.54 -12.29
CA GLU A 53 -0.04 -5.54 -13.05
C GLU A 53 -0.53 -4.11 -12.74
N ALA A 54 -1.84 -3.89 -12.71
CA ALA A 54 -2.41 -2.60 -12.35
C ALA A 54 -1.96 -2.18 -10.94
N LEU A 55 -2.02 -3.10 -9.97
CA LEU A 55 -1.61 -2.82 -8.59
C LEU A 55 -0.12 -2.46 -8.50
N LEU A 56 0.77 -3.24 -9.12
CA LEU A 56 2.22 -3.00 -9.10
C LEU A 56 2.65 -1.79 -9.94
N SER A 57 1.79 -1.30 -10.84
CA SER A 57 1.99 -0.06 -11.60
C SER A 57 1.42 1.19 -10.91
N TRP A 58 1.12 1.10 -9.61
CA TRP A 58 0.58 2.18 -8.77
C TRP A 58 -0.85 2.63 -9.10
N SER A 59 -1.63 1.83 -9.84
CA SER A 59 -2.98 2.22 -10.25
C SER A 59 -3.89 2.51 -9.07
N ALA A 60 -3.78 1.79 -7.95
CA ALA A 60 -4.57 2.06 -6.75
C ALA A 60 -4.45 3.53 -6.31
N GLN A 61 -3.23 4.05 -6.24
CA GLN A 61 -2.96 5.43 -5.85
C GLN A 61 -3.27 6.43 -6.98
N ARG A 62 -2.78 6.17 -8.21
CA ARG A 62 -2.93 7.08 -9.36
C ARG A 62 -4.39 7.28 -9.75
N GLU A 63 -5.07 6.18 -10.07
CA GLU A 63 -6.48 6.21 -10.47
C GLU A 63 -7.40 6.45 -9.26
N GLY A 64 -6.88 6.27 -8.04
CA GLY A 64 -7.52 6.73 -6.80
C GLY A 64 -7.51 8.26 -6.61
N GLY A 65 -6.90 9.01 -7.54
CA GLY A 65 -6.86 10.47 -7.53
C GLY A 65 -5.69 11.06 -6.73
N LEU A 66 -4.65 10.28 -6.48
CA LEU A 66 -3.37 10.77 -5.95
C LEU A 66 -2.37 10.93 -7.09
N THR A 67 -1.64 12.03 -7.08
CA THR A 67 -0.49 12.24 -7.96
C THR A 67 0.75 11.63 -7.31
N LEU A 68 1.47 10.81 -8.07
CA LEU A 68 2.80 10.33 -7.67
C LEU A 68 3.86 11.33 -8.14
N ALA A 69 4.77 11.68 -7.24
CA ALA A 69 5.93 12.51 -7.51
C ALA A 69 7.18 11.84 -6.95
N ASP A 70 8.32 12.06 -7.62
CA ASP A 70 9.64 11.65 -7.14
C ASP A 70 9.69 10.16 -6.71
N VAL A 71 9.22 9.28 -7.61
CA VAL A 71 9.29 7.83 -7.40
C VAL A 71 10.74 7.38 -7.55
N ARG A 72 11.37 7.04 -6.44
CA ARG A 72 12.79 6.70 -6.33
C ARG A 72 12.95 5.23 -5.93
N PRO A 73 13.38 4.35 -6.85
CA PRO A 73 13.81 3.01 -6.49
C PRO A 73 14.95 3.05 -5.46
N ALA A 74 15.11 1.97 -4.70
CA ALA A 74 16.21 1.85 -3.75
C ALA A 74 17.59 1.86 -4.46
N ALA A 75 18.57 2.52 -3.86
CA ALA A 75 19.88 2.81 -4.47
C ALA A 75 20.92 1.67 -4.37
N GLY A 76 20.51 0.44 -4.05
CA GLY A 76 21.40 -0.72 -3.87
C GLY A 76 20.59 -1.99 -3.62
N PRO A 77 21.22 -3.15 -3.32
CA PRO A 77 20.48 -4.34 -2.92
C PRO A 77 19.60 -4.00 -1.72
N SER A 78 18.30 -3.85 -1.98
CA SER A 78 17.33 -3.45 -0.97
C SER A 78 17.27 -4.53 0.10
N TYR A 79 17.18 -4.12 1.37
CA TYR A 79 16.68 -5.00 2.40
C TYR A 79 15.33 -5.55 1.94
N THR A 80 15.31 -6.81 1.55
CA THR A 80 14.08 -7.50 1.22
C THR A 80 13.41 -7.85 2.54
N GLY A 81 12.36 -7.11 2.89
CA GLY A 81 11.58 -7.37 4.09
C GLY A 81 11.17 -8.84 4.18
N VAL A 82 11.00 -9.34 5.40
CA VAL A 82 10.55 -10.71 5.63
C VAL A 82 9.14 -10.86 5.05
N GLY A 83 8.97 -11.74 4.07
CA GLY A 83 7.64 -12.12 3.58
C GLY A 83 6.97 -13.07 4.57
N TYR A 84 5.65 -13.17 4.55
CA TYR A 84 4.94 -14.15 5.37
C TYR A 84 4.00 -15.01 4.50
N ASP A 85 3.97 -16.31 4.77
CA ASP A 85 3.04 -17.24 4.13
C ASP A 85 1.58 -17.02 4.61
N GLY A 86 0.64 -17.79 4.08
CA GLY A 86 -0.78 -17.71 4.45
C GLY A 86 -1.04 -18.03 5.92
N GLU A 87 -0.10 -18.69 6.60
CA GLU A 87 -0.12 -19.05 8.01
C GLU A 87 0.63 -18.04 8.89
N GLY A 88 1.13 -16.94 8.31
CA GLY A 88 1.85 -15.88 9.04
C GLY A 88 3.27 -16.28 9.45
N ARG A 89 3.88 -17.30 8.84
CA ARG A 89 5.27 -17.68 9.09
C ARG A 89 6.21 -16.90 8.18
N PRO A 90 7.38 -16.48 8.69
CA PRO A 90 8.35 -15.77 7.88
C PRO A 90 8.89 -16.69 6.78
N ILE A 91 8.74 -16.27 5.53
CA ILE A 91 9.32 -16.92 4.35
C ILE A 91 10.45 -16.07 3.79
N ALA A 92 11.48 -16.75 3.28
CA ALA A 92 12.52 -16.09 2.51
C ALA A 92 11.87 -15.42 1.29
N PRO A 93 12.26 -14.18 0.96
CA PRO A 93 11.68 -13.47 -0.17
C PRO A 93 11.83 -14.28 -1.45
N SER A 94 10.76 -14.33 -2.25
CA SER A 94 10.67 -15.16 -3.46
C SER A 94 11.65 -14.75 -4.56
N ARG A 95 12.28 -13.58 -4.47
CA ARG A 95 13.32 -13.11 -5.41
C ARG A 95 14.32 -12.19 -4.73
N LEU A 96 15.61 -12.52 -4.80
CA LEU A 96 16.71 -11.69 -4.30
C LEU A 96 17.07 -10.53 -5.24
N GLU A 97 16.68 -10.61 -6.51
CA GLU A 97 16.84 -9.55 -7.51
C GLU A 97 15.62 -9.61 -8.44
N SER A 98 14.74 -8.61 -8.37
CA SER A 98 13.80 -8.34 -9.46
C SER A 98 14.38 -7.19 -10.29
N ASP A 99 14.55 -7.43 -11.59
CA ASP A 99 14.85 -6.34 -12.51
C ASP A 99 13.74 -5.29 -12.38
N GLN A 100 14.14 -4.04 -12.13
CA GLN A 100 13.20 -2.94 -11.97
C GLN A 100 12.37 -2.81 -13.25
N ARG A 101 11.06 -3.04 -13.14
CA ARG A 101 10.09 -2.81 -14.22
C ARG A 101 9.69 -1.34 -14.26
N PHE A 102 9.33 -0.86 -15.44
CA PHE A 102 8.90 0.51 -15.69
C PHE A 102 7.62 0.53 -16.52
N ALA A 103 6.74 1.48 -16.22
CA ALA A 103 5.59 1.80 -17.05
C ALA A 103 6.04 2.53 -18.33
N ALA A 104 5.12 2.64 -19.30
CA ALA A 104 5.40 3.30 -20.57
C ALA A 104 5.80 4.79 -20.42
N ASP A 105 5.37 5.44 -19.34
CA ASP A 105 5.73 6.82 -18.99
C ASP A 105 7.08 6.94 -18.25
N GLY A 106 7.80 5.82 -18.04
CA GLY A 106 9.06 5.77 -17.32
C GLY A 106 8.94 5.70 -15.80
N THR A 107 7.72 5.63 -15.25
CA THR A 107 7.51 5.44 -13.81
C THR A 107 7.94 4.02 -13.42
N PRO A 108 8.84 3.84 -12.43
CA PRO A 108 9.19 2.52 -11.95
C PRO A 108 7.98 1.87 -11.29
N PHE A 109 7.77 0.59 -11.58
CA PHE A 109 6.83 -0.25 -10.85
C PHE A 109 7.22 -0.31 -9.38
N VAL A 110 6.24 -0.65 -8.54
CA VAL A 110 6.44 -0.94 -7.12
C VAL A 110 7.60 -1.93 -6.96
N GLY A 111 8.57 -1.56 -6.13
CA GLY A 111 9.74 -2.38 -5.81
C GLY A 111 10.10 -2.22 -4.34
N PRO A 112 10.68 -3.24 -3.69
CA PRO A 112 11.09 -3.14 -2.29
C PRO A 112 12.03 -1.96 -2.05
N GLY A 113 11.69 -1.12 -1.06
CA GLY A 113 12.45 0.07 -0.70
C GLY A 113 12.17 1.31 -1.57
N THR A 114 11.36 1.21 -2.63
CA THR A 114 10.97 2.37 -3.44
C THR A 114 10.31 3.43 -2.56
N THR A 115 10.78 4.67 -2.65
CA THR A 115 10.21 5.82 -1.97
C THR A 115 9.40 6.66 -2.96
N VAL A 116 8.27 7.21 -2.52
CA VAL A 116 7.35 7.98 -3.37
C VAL A 116 6.71 9.11 -2.59
N HIS A 117 6.50 10.24 -3.24
CA HIS A 117 5.65 11.30 -2.73
C HIS A 117 4.26 11.19 -3.35
N LEU A 118 3.26 11.03 -2.48
CA LEU A 118 1.85 11.06 -2.84
C LEU A 118 1.33 12.48 -2.58
N HIS A 119 0.58 13.02 -3.53
CA HIS A 119 -0.07 14.33 -3.42
C HIS A 119 -1.52 14.25 -3.80
N GLY A 120 -2.40 14.88 -3.02
CA GLY A 120 -3.81 15.00 -3.36
C GLY A 120 -4.74 14.91 -2.16
N HIS A 121 -5.99 14.58 -2.46
CA HIS A 121 -7.07 14.56 -1.48
C HIS A 121 -7.95 13.34 -1.65
N ALA A 122 -8.33 12.74 -0.52
CA ALA A 122 -9.39 11.76 -0.40
C ALA A 122 -10.66 12.52 0.03
N GLY A 123 -11.50 12.90 -0.92
CA GLY A 123 -12.63 13.79 -0.70
C GLY A 123 -12.12 15.15 -0.19
N ARG A 124 -12.56 15.56 1.00
CA ARG A 124 -12.08 16.78 1.67
C ARG A 124 -10.80 16.59 2.50
N TYR A 125 -10.29 15.37 2.62
CA TYR A 125 -9.17 15.05 3.50
C TYR A 125 -7.85 15.07 2.73
N ARG A 126 -6.84 15.76 3.27
CA ARG A 126 -5.49 15.74 2.72
C ARG A 126 -4.94 14.31 2.72
N ALA A 127 -4.39 13.90 1.59
CA ALA A 127 -3.83 12.56 1.40
C ALA A 127 -2.32 12.57 1.11
N ASP A 128 -1.67 13.73 1.19
CA ASP A 128 -0.23 13.83 0.99
C ASP A 128 0.56 12.94 1.96
N ALA A 129 1.62 12.32 1.45
CA ALA A 129 2.58 11.54 2.23
C ALA A 129 3.87 11.36 1.43
N GLU A 130 5.02 11.35 2.11
CA GLU A 130 6.16 10.59 1.63
C GLU A 130 6.02 9.18 2.20
N ALA A 131 6.08 8.18 1.31
CA ALA A 131 5.87 6.78 1.66
C ALA A 131 6.96 5.90 1.07
N ARG A 132 7.18 4.75 1.69
CA ARG A 132 8.15 3.75 1.26
C ARG A 132 7.49 2.39 1.12
N VAL A 133 7.84 1.67 0.05
CA VAL A 133 7.46 0.27 -0.14
C VAL A 133 8.27 -0.60 0.82
N ILE A 134 7.59 -1.23 1.77
CA ILE A 134 8.19 -2.03 2.84
C ILE A 134 8.43 -3.46 2.39
N SER A 135 7.47 -4.02 1.66
CA SER A 135 7.52 -5.38 1.12
C SER A 135 6.71 -5.45 -0.16
N VAL A 136 7.08 -6.40 -1.02
CA VAL A 136 6.35 -6.75 -2.24
C VAL A 136 6.13 -8.26 -2.23
N ILE A 137 4.94 -8.69 -2.64
CA ILE A 137 4.50 -10.08 -2.72
C ILE A 137 4.20 -10.34 -4.20
N GLU A 138 4.87 -11.32 -4.79
CA GLU A 138 4.66 -11.78 -6.16
C GLU A 138 4.72 -13.30 -6.20
N ASP A 139 3.68 -13.93 -5.66
CA ASP A 139 3.46 -15.38 -5.69
C ASP A 139 2.48 -15.73 -6.83
N PRO A 140 2.44 -17.00 -7.28
CA PRO A 140 1.55 -17.41 -8.38
C PRO A 140 0.06 -17.10 -8.17
N ARG A 141 -0.39 -16.93 -6.92
CA ARG A 141 -1.79 -16.64 -6.55
C ARG A 141 -1.95 -15.45 -5.61
N ARG A 142 -0.87 -14.74 -5.30
CA ARG A 142 -0.90 -13.55 -4.44
C ARG A 142 0.00 -12.46 -5.00
N VAL A 143 -0.54 -11.26 -5.22
CA VAL A 143 0.25 -10.09 -5.63
C VAL A 143 -0.09 -8.92 -4.72
N GLY A 144 0.91 -8.22 -4.19
CA GLY A 144 0.65 -7.11 -3.29
C GLY A 144 1.89 -6.37 -2.83
N PHE A 145 1.69 -5.30 -2.08
CA PHE A 145 2.78 -4.56 -1.45
C PHE A 145 2.28 -3.77 -0.24
N ALA A 146 3.20 -3.52 0.69
CA ALA A 146 2.95 -2.67 1.84
C ALA A 146 3.63 -1.30 1.67
N LEU A 147 2.90 -0.22 1.92
CA LEU A 147 3.40 1.14 2.01
C LEU A 147 3.46 1.59 3.46
N GLY A 148 4.62 2.05 3.87
CA GLY A 148 4.85 2.69 5.16
C GLY A 148 5.03 4.19 5.02
N THR A 149 4.47 4.96 5.95
CA THR A 149 4.69 6.41 6.00
C THR A 149 6.11 6.75 6.42
N VAL A 150 6.73 7.69 5.71
CA VAL A 150 8.04 8.26 6.06
C VAL A 150 7.84 9.66 6.66
N SER A 151 7.08 10.52 5.97
CA SER A 151 6.86 11.90 6.43
C SER A 151 5.64 12.55 5.75
N GLY A 152 5.29 13.77 6.13
CA GLY A 152 4.32 14.63 5.42
C GLY A 152 2.83 14.25 5.57
N SER A 153 2.54 13.05 6.07
CA SER A 153 1.17 12.57 6.29
C SER A 153 0.54 13.10 7.58
N VAL A 154 -0.80 13.14 7.59
CA VAL A 154 -1.61 13.45 8.79
C VAL A 154 -1.73 12.25 9.75
N VAL A 155 -1.36 11.07 9.27
CA VAL A 155 -1.29 9.79 10.00
C VAL A 155 0.07 9.13 9.77
N SER A 156 0.54 8.36 10.74
CA SER A 156 1.75 7.54 10.68
C SER A 156 1.34 6.07 10.79
N GLY A 157 1.83 5.21 9.91
CA GLY A 157 1.49 3.80 9.88
C GLY A 157 1.78 3.13 8.54
N GLU A 158 1.14 1.98 8.33
CA GLU A 158 1.38 1.11 7.20
C GLU A 158 0.05 0.68 6.56
N GLU A 159 0.06 0.51 5.25
CA GLU A 159 -1.07 0.09 4.42
C GLU A 159 -0.61 -1.02 3.45
N LEU A 160 -1.20 -2.21 3.58
CA LEU A 160 -1.01 -3.36 2.70
C LEU A 160 -2.13 -3.40 1.66
N PHE A 161 -1.73 -3.56 0.40
CA PHE A 161 -2.60 -3.85 -0.72
C PHE A 161 -2.31 -5.27 -1.19
N LEU A 162 -3.32 -6.13 -1.22
CA LEU A 162 -3.14 -7.54 -1.55
C LEU A 162 -4.24 -8.03 -2.49
N LEU A 163 -3.82 -8.67 -3.57
CA LEU A 163 -4.66 -9.47 -4.45
C LEU A 163 -4.43 -10.94 -4.15
N GLU A 164 -5.52 -11.69 -4.00
CA GLU A 164 -5.48 -13.13 -3.76
C GLU A 164 -6.41 -13.83 -4.75
N TRP A 165 -5.88 -14.78 -5.50
CA TRP A 165 -6.64 -15.72 -6.32
C TRP A 165 -6.88 -17.00 -5.51
N ARG A 166 -8.10 -17.17 -4.99
CA ARG A 166 -8.48 -18.27 -4.10
C ARG A 166 -8.78 -19.54 -4.87
N ASP A 167 -8.74 -20.70 -4.21
CA ASP A 167 -8.92 -22.02 -4.85
C ASP A 167 -10.30 -22.22 -5.50
N ASN A 168 -11.29 -21.44 -5.06
CA ASN A 168 -12.63 -21.38 -5.66
C ASN A 168 -12.71 -20.47 -6.91
N ASP A 169 -11.56 -20.15 -7.50
CA ASP A 169 -11.37 -19.27 -8.66
C ASP A 169 -11.70 -17.78 -8.44
N GLU A 170 -12.06 -17.36 -7.23
CA GLU A 170 -12.34 -15.96 -6.93
C GLU A 170 -11.08 -15.12 -6.80
N VAL A 171 -11.10 -13.90 -7.36
CA VAL A 171 -10.04 -12.91 -7.15
C VAL A 171 -10.53 -11.86 -6.17
N TRP A 172 -9.80 -11.72 -5.06
CA TRP A 172 -10.09 -10.79 -3.98
C TRP A 172 -9.04 -9.70 -3.90
N PHE A 173 -9.48 -8.47 -3.68
CA PHE A 173 -8.63 -7.34 -3.34
C PHE A 173 -8.86 -6.98 -1.88
N THR A 174 -7.80 -7.01 -1.09
CA THR A 174 -7.80 -6.73 0.35
C THR A 174 -6.87 -5.55 0.62
N VAL A 175 -7.37 -4.59 1.40
CA VAL A 175 -6.56 -3.47 1.92
C VAL A 175 -6.57 -3.55 3.45
N ARG A 176 -5.38 -3.66 4.05
CA ARG A 176 -5.18 -3.69 5.51
C ARG A 176 -4.36 -2.49 5.92
N ALA A 177 -4.72 -1.82 7.00
CA ALA A 177 -3.95 -0.66 7.45
C ALA A 177 -4.03 -0.46 8.95
N PHE A 178 -3.02 0.19 9.52
CA PHE A 178 -3.14 0.84 10.81
C PHE A 178 -2.68 2.29 10.72
N ASP A 179 -3.44 3.19 11.34
CA ASP A 179 -3.12 4.62 11.35
C ASP A 179 -2.96 5.13 12.77
N ARG A 180 -1.84 5.77 13.07
CA ARG A 180 -1.65 6.60 14.26
C ARG A 180 -1.77 8.08 13.87
N PRO A 181 -2.74 8.83 14.39
CA PRO A 181 -2.88 10.25 14.05
C PRO A 181 -1.67 11.06 14.55
N VAL A 182 -1.05 11.83 13.65
CA VAL A 182 0.11 12.70 13.99
C VAL A 182 -0.25 14.18 13.92
N ALA A 183 -1.15 14.57 13.03
CA ALA A 183 -1.64 15.94 12.94
C ALA A 183 -2.56 16.31 14.11
N PHE A 184 -2.45 17.54 14.60
CA PHE A 184 -3.20 18.02 15.78
C PHE A 184 -4.71 17.80 15.66
N LEU A 185 -5.32 18.18 14.54
CA LEU A 185 -6.76 18.00 14.31
C LEU A 185 -7.17 16.51 14.31
N TYR A 186 -6.35 15.63 13.76
CA TYR A 186 -6.62 14.18 13.71
C TYR A 186 -6.47 13.52 15.09
N ARG A 187 -5.61 14.07 15.96
CA ARG A 187 -5.50 13.66 17.36
C ARG A 187 -6.72 14.09 18.18
N LEU A 188 -7.29 15.25 17.88
CA LEU A 188 -8.47 15.78 18.59
C LEU A 188 -9.79 15.15 18.08
N PHE A 189 -9.86 14.78 16.80
CA PHE A 189 -11.05 14.22 16.17
C PHE A 189 -10.77 12.87 15.49
N PRO A 190 -10.67 11.75 16.25
CA PRO A 190 -10.31 10.43 15.70
C PRO A 190 -11.23 9.91 14.60
N ALA A 191 -12.48 10.38 14.54
CA ALA A 191 -13.42 10.05 13.46
C ALA A 191 -12.89 10.45 12.07
N MET A 192 -12.07 11.52 11.98
CA MET A 192 -11.47 11.97 10.73
C MET A 192 -10.50 10.93 10.13
N VAL A 193 -9.78 10.18 10.96
CA VAL A 193 -8.91 9.07 10.51
C VAL A 193 -9.76 8.04 9.76
N ARG A 194 -10.86 7.61 10.39
CA ARG A 194 -11.76 6.58 9.81
C ARG A 194 -12.46 7.08 8.54
N GLN A 195 -12.89 8.34 8.51
CA GLN A 195 -13.54 8.92 7.33
C GLN A 195 -12.57 9.08 6.16
N ARG A 196 -11.34 9.56 6.41
CA ARG A 196 -10.28 9.65 5.40
C ARG A 196 -9.97 8.26 4.83
N ARG A 197 -9.81 7.26 5.69
CA ARG A 197 -9.48 5.88 5.29
C ARG A 197 -10.55 5.27 4.41
N ARG A 198 -11.83 5.35 4.81
CA ARG A 198 -12.94 4.83 4.01
C ARG A 198 -12.97 5.43 2.60
N GLU A 199 -12.70 6.72 2.48
CA GLU A 199 -12.66 7.40 1.18
C GLU A 199 -11.48 6.91 0.32
N LEU A 200 -10.29 6.73 0.92
CA LEU A 200 -9.14 6.15 0.21
C LEU A 200 -9.42 4.72 -0.24
N PHE A 201 -9.85 3.85 0.68
CA PHE A 201 -10.17 2.45 0.41
C PHE A 201 -11.20 2.30 -0.72
N SER A 202 -12.26 3.10 -0.68
CA SER A 202 -13.28 3.13 -1.74
C SER A 202 -12.74 3.56 -3.10
N ARG A 203 -11.72 4.42 -3.15
CA ARG A 203 -11.07 4.87 -4.39
C ARG A 203 -10.10 3.83 -4.92
N TYR A 204 -9.34 3.19 -4.04
CA TYR A 204 -8.44 2.10 -4.40
C TYR A 204 -9.21 0.92 -5.00
N LEU A 205 -10.35 0.54 -4.41
CA LEU A 205 -11.23 -0.46 -4.98
C LEU A 205 -11.68 -0.08 -6.40
N ARG A 206 -12.14 1.15 -6.60
CA ARG A 206 -12.58 1.65 -7.92
C ARG A 206 -11.45 1.62 -8.95
N ALA A 207 -10.24 1.96 -8.54
CA ALA A 207 -9.05 1.92 -9.38
C ALA A 207 -8.66 0.50 -9.82
N ILE A 208 -8.78 -0.48 -8.93
CA ILE A 208 -8.38 -1.88 -9.20
C ILE A 208 -9.51 -2.70 -9.84
N SER A 209 -10.76 -2.32 -9.60
CA SER A 209 -11.95 -3.00 -10.11
C SER A 209 -12.75 -2.09 -11.05
N PRO A 210 -12.54 -2.19 -12.37
CA PRO A 210 -13.30 -1.43 -13.37
C PRO A 210 -14.82 -1.65 -13.30
N MET A 211 -15.26 -2.76 -12.69
CA MET A 211 -16.68 -3.11 -12.54
C MET A 211 -17.35 -2.41 -11.34
N TYR A 212 -16.58 -1.76 -10.46
CA TYR A 212 -17.11 -0.98 -9.35
C TYR A 212 -17.31 0.48 -9.77
N THR A 213 -18.37 0.76 -10.52
CA THR A 213 -18.96 2.10 -10.59
C THR A 213 -20.05 2.17 -9.52
N THR A 214 -19.83 2.87 -8.41
CA THR A 214 -20.93 3.20 -7.49
C THR A 214 -21.94 4.07 -8.24
N PRO A 215 -23.26 3.84 -8.10
CA PRO A 215 -24.26 4.73 -8.69
C PRO A 215 -24.04 6.17 -8.19
N ALA A 216 -24.19 7.11 -9.11
CA ALA A 216 -24.05 8.55 -8.89
C ALA A 216 -24.97 9.08 -7.78
#